data_AF-A0A7S2V696-F1
#
_entry.id   AF-A0A7S2V696-F1
#
_cell.length_a   1.000
_cell.length_b   1.000
_cell.length_c   1.000
_cell.angle_alpha   90.00
_cell.angle_beta   90.00
_cell.angle_gamma   90.00
#
_symmetry.space_group_name_H-M   'P 1'
#
loop_
_entity.id
_entity.type
_entity.pdbx_description
1 polymer ?
#
loop_
_entity_poly.entity_id
_entity_poly.type
_entity_poly.pdbx_seq_one_letter_code
_entity_poly.pdbx_strand_id
1 'polypeptide(L)'
;FSSVAAIVSVMCHLVYEACQESDHQVLRDVRKVLRKEAEPDYVPSSPQEIASGILHTAYMGSEKASTDATKGRAQTLAQEIGAYHSHLLIDPLVKAALAV
;
A
#
# COMPACT_ATOMS: atom_id res chain seq x y z
N PHE A 1 -9.03 4.31 -6.98
CA PHE A 1 -8.15 4.31 -5.79
C PHE A 1 -8.79 3.56 -4.63
N SER A 2 -9.91 4.04 -4.08
CA SER A 2 -10.53 3.44 -2.88
C SER A 2 -10.94 1.97 -3.05
N SER A 3 -11.59 1.60 -4.16
CA SER A 3 -12.00 0.20 -4.40
C SER A 3 -10.83 -0.78 -4.52
N VAL A 4 -9.77 -0.41 -5.26
CA VAL A 4 -8.57 -1.26 -5.40
C VAL A 4 -7.86 -1.40 -4.07
N ALA A 5 -7.72 -0.31 -3.31
CA ALA A 5 -7.12 -0.34 -1.97
C ALA A 5 -7.95 -1.22 -1.02
N ALA A 6 -9.28 -1.16 -1.08
CA ALA A 6 -10.17 -2.02 -0.29
C ALA A 6 -10.01 -3.50 -0.66
N ILE A 7 -9.93 -3.85 -1.94
CA ILE A 7 -9.70 -5.24 -2.39
C ILE A 7 -8.36 -5.77 -1.84
N VAL A 8 -7.29 -4.98 -1.94
CA VAL A 8 -5.97 -5.37 -1.42
C VAL A 8 -6.00 -5.50 0.10
N SER A 9 -6.72 -4.61 0.80
CA SER A 9 -6.91 -4.71 2.26
C SER A 9 -7.59 -6.03 2.63
N VAL A 10 -8.69 -6.39 1.97
CA VAL A 10 -9.39 -7.67 2.21
C VAL A 10 -8.47 -8.85 1.94
N MET A 11 -7.72 -8.83 0.84
CA MET A 11 -6.73 -9.88 0.53
C MET A 11 -5.68 -10.00 1.65
N CYS A 12 -5.16 -8.89 2.18
CA CYS A 12 -4.18 -8.93 3.27
C CYS A 12 -4.76 -9.57 4.54
N HIS A 13 -6.05 -9.35 4.84
CA HIS A 13 -6.70 -10.01 5.97
C HIS A 13 -6.83 -11.52 5.76
N LEU A 14 -7.28 -11.95 4.58
CA LEU A 14 -7.39 -13.38 4.25
C LEU A 14 -6.04 -14.09 4.30
N VAL A 15 -4.99 -13.44 3.77
CA VAL A 15 -3.63 -13.98 3.80
C VAL A 15 -3.10 -14.04 5.24
N TYR A 16 -3.36 -13.02 6.05
CA TYR A 16 -2.97 -13.01 7.46
C TYR A 16 -3.66 -14.15 8.22
N GLU A 17 -4.98 -14.32 8.05
CA GLU A 17 -5.72 -15.43 8.67
C GLU A 17 -5.14 -16.80 8.29
N ALA A 18 -4.87 -17.04 7.01
CA ALA A 18 -4.24 -18.29 6.57
C ALA A 18 -2.82 -18.49 7.12
N CYS A 19 -2.04 -17.41 7.32
CA CYS A 19 -0.76 -17.49 8.01
C CYS A 19 -0.91 -17.92 9.47
N GLN A 20 -1.94 -17.41 10.17
CA GLN A 20 -2.22 -17.76 11.57
C GLN A 20 -2.65 -19.22 11.73
N GLU A 21 -3.31 -19.78 10.71
CA GLU A 21 -3.64 -21.21 10.63
C GLU A 21 -2.45 -22.11 10.26
N SER A 22 -1.25 -21.53 10.12
CA SER A 22 -0.01 -22.23 9.74
C SER A 22 -0.09 -22.90 8.36
N ASP A 23 -0.81 -22.31 7.40
CA ASP A 23 -0.76 -22.75 6.01
C ASP A 23 0.67 -22.57 5.44
N HIS A 24 1.37 -23.69 5.24
CA HIS A 24 2.75 -23.71 4.79
C HIS A 24 2.94 -23.09 3.41
N GLN A 25 1.95 -23.20 2.52
CA GLN A 25 2.04 -22.61 1.19
C GLN A 25 1.93 -21.08 1.29
N VAL A 26 0.93 -20.59 2.01
CA VAL A 26 0.72 -19.15 2.20
C VAL A 26 1.91 -18.51 2.92
N LEU A 27 2.44 -19.14 3.97
CA LEU A 27 3.62 -18.64 4.68
C LEU A 27 4.86 -18.55 3.78
N ARG A 28 5.09 -19.57 2.95
CA ARG A 28 6.18 -19.57 1.97
C ARG A 28 6.02 -18.42 0.97
N ASP A 29 4.82 -18.25 0.44
CA ASP A 29 4.54 -17.24 -0.58
C ASP A 29 4.65 -15.82 0.00
N VAL A 30 4.10 -15.58 1.20
CA VAL A 30 4.22 -14.30 1.91
C VAL A 30 5.68 -13.96 2.19
N ARG A 31 6.48 -14.92 2.68
CA ARG A 31 7.91 -14.70 2.92
C ARG A 31 8.65 -14.33 1.64
N LYS A 32 8.33 -14.98 0.53
CA LYS A 32 8.91 -14.65 -0.77
C LYS A 32 8.53 -13.25 -1.24
N VAL A 33 7.23 -12.90 -1.17
CA VAL A 33 6.73 -11.59 -1.61
C VAL A 33 7.30 -10.45 -0.77
N LEU A 34 7.37 -10.64 0.55
CA LEU A 34 7.90 -9.64 1.49
C LEU A 34 9.43 -9.68 1.62
N ARG A 35 10.12 -10.53 0.85
CA ARG A 35 11.59 -10.72 0.88
C ARG A 35 12.12 -11.11 2.27
N LYS A 36 11.37 -11.97 2.95
CA LYS A 36 11.62 -12.55 4.28
C LYS A 36 12.03 -14.03 4.22
N GLU A 37 12.52 -14.50 3.08
CA GLU A 37 12.92 -15.91 2.88
C GLU A 37 14.06 -16.35 3.80
N ALA A 38 14.91 -15.42 4.25
CA ALA A 38 15.98 -15.70 5.21
C ALA A 38 15.49 -15.83 6.66
N GLU A 39 14.21 -15.56 6.93
CA GLU A 39 13.59 -15.60 8.26
C GLU A 39 12.55 -16.76 8.28
N PRO A 40 12.97 -18.01 8.54
CA PRO A 40 12.10 -19.19 8.41
C PRO A 40 10.95 -19.22 9.43
N ASP A 41 11.08 -18.46 10.51
CA ASP A 41 10.06 -18.32 11.56
C ASP A 41 9.21 -17.05 11.37
N TYR A 42 9.42 -16.28 10.29
CA TYR A 42 8.66 -15.07 10.02
C TYR A 42 7.18 -15.38 9.81
N VAL A 43 6.34 -14.70 10.59
CA VAL A 43 4.89 -14.65 10.43
C VAL A 43 4.51 -13.17 10.51
N PRO A 44 3.72 -12.64 9.57
CA PRO A 44 3.27 -11.25 9.65
C PRO A 44 2.55 -10.98 10.95
N SER A 45 2.81 -9.85 11.59
CA SER A 45 2.17 -9.44 12.85
C SER A 45 0.77 -8.87 12.65
N SER A 46 0.45 -8.41 11.44
CA SER A 46 -0.84 -7.82 11.10
C SER A 46 -1.09 -7.82 9.59
N PRO A 47 -2.35 -7.73 9.13
CA PRO A 47 -2.69 -7.47 7.72
C PRO A 47 -2.02 -6.20 7.18
N GLN A 48 -1.86 -5.17 8.03
CA GLN A 48 -1.22 -3.91 7.69
C GLN A 48 0.27 -4.08 7.38
N GLU A 49 0.97 -4.97 8.08
CA GLU A 49 2.37 -5.29 7.77
C GLU A 49 2.50 -5.85 6.34
N ILE A 50 1.61 -6.78 5.98
CA ILE A 50 1.56 -7.35 4.62
C ILE A 50 1.27 -6.23 3.61
N ALA A 51 0.25 -5.41 3.88
CA ALA A 51 -0.14 -4.30 3.01
C ALA A 51 1.01 -3.31 2.79
N SER A 52 1.81 -3.03 3.81
CA SER A 52 2.95 -2.11 3.73
C SER A 52 4.03 -2.58 2.75
N GLY A 53 4.21 -3.89 2.61
CA GLY A 53 5.21 -4.48 1.72
C GLY A 53 4.74 -4.60 0.27
N ILE A 54 3.43 -4.56 0.00
CA ILE A 54 2.88 -4.87 -1.34
C ILE A 54 2.06 -3.74 -1.97
N LEU A 55 1.51 -2.82 -1.17
CA LEU A 55 0.65 -1.75 -1.66
C LEU A 55 1.33 -0.38 -1.48
N HIS A 56 1.75 0.18 -2.61
CA HIS A 56 2.27 1.54 -2.70
C HIS A 56 1.22 2.44 -3.33
N THR A 57 0.87 3.51 -2.64
CA THR A 57 -0.14 4.47 -3.06
C THR A 57 0.49 5.82 -3.27
N ALA A 58 0.11 6.52 -4.34
CA ALA A 58 0.62 7.85 -4.63
C ALA A 58 -0.55 8.80 -4.90
N TYR A 59 -0.67 9.85 -4.09
CA TYR A 59 -1.54 10.98 -4.39
C TYR A 59 -0.77 12.02 -5.19
N MET A 60 -1.19 12.24 -6.44
CA MET A 60 -0.57 13.19 -7.36
C MET A 60 -1.45 14.42 -7.47
N GLY A 61 -1.19 15.42 -6.63
CA GLY A 61 -1.98 16.64 -6.57
C GLY A 61 -1.58 17.65 -7.65
N SER A 62 -2.53 18.47 -8.08
CA SER A 62 -2.27 19.70 -8.85
C SER A 62 -2.89 20.92 -8.16
N GLU A 63 -2.21 22.07 -8.25
CA GLU A 63 -2.64 23.34 -7.62
C GLU A 63 -4.10 23.72 -7.97
N LYS A 64 -4.56 23.39 -9.18
CA LYS A 64 -5.86 23.81 -9.70
C LYS A 64 -6.99 22.80 -9.55
N ALA A 65 -6.68 21.51 -9.38
CA ALA A 65 -7.70 20.45 -9.36
C ALA A 65 -7.71 19.63 -8.07
N SER A 66 -6.73 19.81 -7.19
CA SER A 66 -6.64 19.10 -5.92
C SER A 66 -7.07 19.95 -4.74
N THR A 67 -7.72 19.31 -3.77
CA THR A 67 -8.14 19.94 -2.52
C THR A 67 -7.46 19.27 -1.33
N ASP A 68 -7.33 19.99 -0.21
CA ASP A 68 -6.85 19.40 1.04
C ASP A 68 -7.75 18.24 1.50
N ALA A 69 -9.05 18.30 1.20
CA ALA A 69 -9.98 17.22 1.51
C ALA A 69 -9.67 15.93 0.73
N THR A 70 -9.35 16.01 -0.57
CA THR A 70 -9.02 14.82 -1.38
C THR A 70 -7.67 14.24 -1.01
N LYS A 71 -6.69 15.10 -0.70
CA LYS A 71 -5.39 14.69 -0.17
C LYS A 71 -5.54 13.99 1.18
N GLY A 72 -6.27 14.61 2.11
CA GLY A 72 -6.49 14.07 3.46
C GLY A 72 -7.16 12.70 3.42
N ARG A 73 -8.22 12.54 2.63
CA ARG A 73 -8.90 11.25 2.45
C ARG A 73 -7.97 10.16 1.92
N ALA A 74 -7.10 10.49 0.95
CA ALA A 74 -6.15 9.53 0.40
C ALA A 74 -5.11 9.10 1.44
N GLN A 75 -4.62 10.06 2.23
CA GLN A 75 -3.68 9.79 3.32
C GLN A 75 -4.31 8.93 4.42
N THR A 76 -5.51 9.29 4.90
CA THR A 76 -6.22 8.52 5.93
C THR A 76 -6.49 7.09 5.47
N LEU A 77 -7.00 6.90 4.24
CA LEU A 77 -7.26 5.57 3.72
C LEU A 77 -5.99 4.72 3.63
N ALA A 78 -4.87 5.30 3.17
CA ALA A 78 -3.62 4.57 3.09
C ALA A 78 -3.08 4.19 4.49
N GLN A 79 -3.23 5.08 5.48
CA GLN A 79 -2.87 4.82 6.87
C GLN A 79 -3.71 3.69 7.49
N GLU A 80 -5.03 3.69 7.28
CA GLU A 80 -5.92 2.64 7.80
C GLU A 80 -5.60 1.26 7.22
N ILE A 81 -5.22 1.20 5.94
CA ILE A 81 -4.85 -0.05 5.26
C ILE A 81 -3.42 -0.48 5.62
N GLY A 82 -2.56 0.43 6.06
CA GLY A 82 -1.13 0.18 6.27
C GLY A 82 -0.31 0.26 4.98
N ALA A 83 -0.83 0.89 3.92
CA ALA A 83 -0.14 1.04 2.65
C ALA A 83 0.98 2.09 2.72
N TYR A 84 2.05 1.91 1.94
CA TYR A 84 3.07 2.94 1.78
C TYR A 84 2.50 4.10 0.96
N HIS A 85 2.38 5.30 1.54
CA HIS A 85 1.74 6.45 0.88
C HIS A 85 2.75 7.55 0.53
N SER A 86 2.76 7.94 -0.75
CA SER A 86 3.50 9.08 -1.25
C SER A 86 2.56 10.20 -1.67
N HIS A 87 2.91 11.44 -1.35
CA HIS A 87 2.19 12.63 -1.80
C HIS A 87 3.13 13.50 -2.61
N LEU A 88 2.71 13.88 -3.83
CA LEU A 88 3.50 14.70 -4.73
C LEU A 88 2.64 15.74 -5.46
N LEU A 89 3.20 16.92 -5.70
CA LEU A 89 2.59 17.96 -6.54
C LEU A 89 3.15 17.84 -7.97
N ILE A 90 2.28 17.74 -8.96
CA ILE A 90 2.69 17.54 -10.36
C ILE A 90 2.97 18.85 -11.10
N ASP A 91 2.53 20.00 -10.58
CA ASP A 91 2.67 21.29 -11.26
C ASP A 91 4.11 21.63 -11.67
N PRO A 92 5.16 21.40 -10.85
CA PRO A 92 6.54 21.63 -11.27
C PRO A 92 6.96 20.76 -12.46
N LEU A 93 6.54 19.49 -12.47
CA LEU A 93 6.85 18.55 -13.55
C LEU A 93 6.15 18.97 -14.84
N VAL A 94 4.88 19.36 -14.76
CA VAL A 94 4.10 19.85 -15.90
C VAL A 94 4.70 21.15 -16.45
N LYS A 95 5.08 22.09 -15.59
CA LYS A 95 5.73 23.35 -15.99
C LYS A 95 7.06 23.08 -16.72
N ALA A 96 7.88 22.17 -16.21
CA ALA A 96 9.14 21.80 -16.86
C ALA A 96 8.92 21.13 -18.22
N ALA A 97 7.92 20.26 -18.35
CA ALA A 97 7.61 19.57 -19.61
C ALA A 97 7.12 20.54 -20.71
N LEU A 98 6.42 21.62 -20.34
CA LEU A 98 5.91 22.64 -21.26
C LEU A 98 6.92 23.74 -21.59
N ALA A 99 8.06 23.80 -20.89
CA ALA A 99 9.12 24.78 -21.12
C ALA A 99 10.08 24.37 -22.25
N VAL A 100 9.83 23.22 -22.89
CA VAL A 100 10.52 22.70 -24.08
C VAL A 100 9.73 23.10 -25.32
#